data_AF-A0A4P6K5W7-F1
#
_entry.id   AF-A0A4P6K5W7-F1
#
_cell.length_a   1.000
_cell.length_b   1.000
_cell.length_c   1.000
_cell.angle_alpha   90.00
_cell.angle_beta   90.00
_cell.angle_gamma   90.00
#
_symmetry.space_group_name_H-M   'P 1'
#
loop_
_entity.id
_entity.type
_entity.pdbx_description
1 polymer ?
#
loop_
_entity_poly.entity_id
_entity_poly.type
_entity_poly.pdbx_seq_one_letter_code
_entity_poly.pdbx_strand_id
1 'polypeptide(L)'
;MTIDLDTEAFGALLRAFRKRASITQEQLARNIGMQRHAIIRWEQGEVLPASKAIVLELGKHLKLDEQETRRLLEVSLTAPSPIWGVPFPRNLVFTGHEDTLELLQRFLSPARSVSLPKLVSLHGLAGVGKTQLALEIAYRCVLEYRAIFWIEAETAERVLSSLERVARLLGLTKDGVVDQQRIIEDVIHWLSTHDKWLLIWDNIEDLDLLQRFLSLSWQGAFLLTTRQQGLSTLARSIEVLPLEEEAALLLLLRRAGMAEHASGPEQIFRLAEQEPATYDAAIQLVELLGDCLWRLIKLEPM
;
A
#
# COMPACT_ATOMS: atom_id res chain seq x y z
N MET A 1 -8.34 -25.19 -13.06
CA MET A 1 -8.33 -23.71 -13.06
C MET A 1 -9.80 -23.29 -13.07
N THR A 2 -10.40 -23.20 -11.89
CA THR A 2 -11.79 -22.80 -11.73
C THR A 2 -11.81 -21.28 -11.87
N ILE A 3 -12.30 -20.78 -13.00
CA ILE A 3 -12.55 -19.35 -13.19
C ILE A 3 -13.72 -19.02 -12.26
N ASP A 4 -13.53 -18.05 -11.38
CA ASP A 4 -14.58 -17.58 -10.49
C ASP A 4 -15.55 -16.73 -11.33
N LEU A 5 -16.81 -17.16 -11.44
CA LEU A 5 -17.80 -16.51 -12.32
C LEU A 5 -18.00 -15.03 -11.98
N ASP A 6 -17.73 -14.65 -10.73
CA ASP A 6 -17.88 -13.29 -10.24
C ASP A 6 -16.74 -12.36 -10.68
N THR A 7 -15.50 -12.86 -10.79
CA THR A 7 -14.38 -12.02 -11.24
C THR A 7 -14.51 -11.68 -12.72
N GLU A 8 -14.95 -12.64 -13.53
CA GLU A 8 -15.22 -12.43 -14.96
C GLU A 8 -16.38 -11.44 -15.18
N ALA A 9 -17.47 -11.59 -14.42
CA ALA A 9 -18.59 -10.68 -14.46
C ALA A 9 -18.20 -9.24 -14.07
N PHE A 10 -17.37 -9.09 -13.02
CA PHE A 10 -16.86 -7.78 -12.61
C PHE A 10 -16.03 -7.14 -13.72
N GLY A 11 -15.10 -7.90 -14.29
CA GLY A 11 -14.20 -7.42 -15.33
C GLY A 11 -14.94 -6.98 -16.59
N ALA A 12 -15.96 -7.73 -16.99
CA ALA A 12 -16.82 -7.38 -18.11
C ALA A 12 -17.59 -6.07 -17.86
N LEU A 13 -18.18 -5.90 -16.68
CA LEU A 13 -18.90 -4.68 -16.29
C LEU A 13 -17.98 -3.46 -16.26
N LEU A 14 -16.82 -3.57 -15.59
CA LEU A 14 -15.84 -2.49 -15.51
C LEU A 14 -15.39 -2.05 -16.90
N ARG A 15 -15.07 -3.00 -17.78
CA ARG A 15 -14.66 -2.72 -19.16
C ARG A 15 -15.76 -2.03 -19.96
N ALA A 16 -17.01 -2.47 -19.82
CA ALA A 16 -18.15 -1.87 -20.49
C ALA A 16 -18.37 -0.41 -20.05
N PHE A 17 -18.38 -0.17 -18.74
CA PHE A 17 -18.53 1.17 -18.18
C PHE A 17 -17.39 2.11 -18.56
N ARG A 18 -16.15 1.64 -18.49
CA ARG A 18 -14.99 2.43 -18.90
C ARG A 18 -15.06 2.82 -20.38
N LYS A 19 -15.39 1.88 -21.27
CA LYS A 19 -15.56 2.16 -22.70
C LYS A 19 -16.68 3.17 -22.96
N ARG A 20 -17.80 3.06 -22.25
CA ARG A 20 -18.92 4.02 -22.33
C ARG A 20 -18.51 5.43 -21.90
N ALA A 21 -17.70 5.53 -20.84
CA ALA A 21 -17.16 6.80 -20.36
C ALA A 21 -16.04 7.36 -21.27
N SER A 22 -15.62 6.63 -22.32
CA SER A 22 -14.48 6.97 -23.18
C SER A 22 -13.16 7.18 -22.42
N ILE A 23 -12.99 6.50 -21.29
CA ILE A 23 -11.79 6.57 -20.45
C ILE A 23 -10.83 5.44 -20.84
N THR A 24 -9.53 5.70 -20.93
CA THR A 24 -8.53 4.63 -21.17
C THR A 24 -8.24 3.86 -19.87
N GLN A 25 -7.70 2.65 -19.94
CA GLN A 25 -7.29 1.93 -18.72
C GLN A 25 -6.26 2.74 -17.92
N GLU A 26 -5.35 3.43 -18.62
CA GLU A 26 -4.33 4.32 -18.04
C GLU A 26 -4.98 5.49 -17.30
N GLN A 27 -5.94 6.16 -17.94
CA GLN A 27 -6.62 7.31 -17.35
C GLN A 27 -7.48 6.90 -16.15
N LEU A 28 -8.19 5.78 -16.24
CA LEU A 28 -8.99 5.28 -15.13
C LEU A 28 -8.10 4.93 -13.93
N ALA A 29 -6.98 4.26 -14.18
CA ALA A 29 -6.01 3.93 -13.15
C ALA A 29 -5.49 5.20 -12.47
N ARG A 30 -5.06 6.20 -13.26
CA ARG A 30 -4.64 7.50 -12.74
C ARG A 30 -5.69 8.21 -11.89
N ASN A 31 -6.94 8.19 -12.33
CA ASN A 31 -8.04 8.86 -11.65
C ASN A 31 -8.28 8.29 -10.24
N ILE A 32 -8.16 6.97 -10.07
CA ILE A 32 -8.34 6.30 -8.76
C ILE A 32 -7.01 6.07 -8.01
N GLY A 33 -5.91 6.67 -8.49
CA GLY A 33 -4.57 6.53 -7.94
C GLY A 33 -4.03 5.11 -7.97
N MET A 34 -4.35 4.31 -8.99
CA MET A 34 -3.84 2.95 -9.17
C MET A 34 -2.98 2.82 -10.43
N GLN A 35 -2.24 1.71 -10.49
CA GLN A 35 -1.44 1.36 -11.66
C GLN A 35 -2.33 0.77 -12.76
N ARG A 36 -2.02 1.06 -14.03
CA ARG A 36 -2.77 0.54 -15.18
C ARG A 36 -2.93 -0.98 -15.17
N HIS A 37 -1.88 -1.67 -14.70
CA HIS A 37 -1.90 -3.12 -14.57
C HIS A 37 -3.03 -3.62 -13.64
N ALA A 38 -3.42 -2.87 -12.61
CA ALA A 38 -4.56 -3.23 -11.77
C ALA A 38 -5.88 -3.23 -12.56
N ILE A 39 -6.11 -2.20 -13.40
CA ILE A 39 -7.30 -2.12 -14.26
C ILE A 39 -7.33 -3.26 -15.27
N ILE A 40 -6.16 -3.61 -15.85
CA ILE A 40 -6.03 -4.73 -16.79
C ILE A 40 -6.48 -6.04 -16.13
N ARG A 41 -5.93 -6.36 -14.96
CA ARG A 41 -6.25 -7.59 -14.22
C ARG A 41 -7.72 -7.65 -13.81
N TRP A 42 -8.30 -6.52 -13.40
CA TRP A 42 -9.74 -6.43 -13.10
C TRP A 42 -10.59 -6.69 -14.33
N GLU A 43 -10.31 -6.01 -15.44
CA GLU A 43 -11.06 -6.20 -16.69
C GLU A 43 -10.89 -7.59 -17.32
N GLN A 44 -9.80 -8.29 -17.01
CA GLN A 44 -9.55 -9.66 -17.42
C GLN A 44 -10.18 -10.69 -16.47
N GLY A 45 -10.80 -10.24 -15.36
CA GLY A 45 -11.40 -11.12 -14.37
C GLY A 45 -10.39 -11.96 -13.60
N GLU A 46 -9.13 -11.51 -13.52
CA GLU A 46 -8.10 -12.21 -12.75
C GLU A 46 -8.24 -11.95 -11.25
N VAL A 47 -8.65 -10.74 -10.87
CA VAL A 47 -8.82 -10.27 -9.49
C VAL A 47 -9.95 -9.23 -9.42
N LEU A 48 -10.61 -9.09 -8.27
CA LEU A 48 -11.60 -8.01 -8.00
C LEU A 48 -10.91 -6.77 -7.42
N PRO A 49 -11.57 -5.60 -7.30
CA PRO A 49 -11.02 -4.44 -6.61
C PRO A 49 -11.02 -4.58 -5.09
N ALA A 50 -10.07 -3.85 -4.52
CA ALA A 50 -9.45 -4.08 -3.23
C ALA A 50 -10.28 -3.75 -2.01
N SER A 51 -11.29 -2.93 -2.21
CA SER A 51 -12.24 -2.56 -1.18
C SER A 51 -13.47 -1.99 -1.86
N LYS A 52 -14.57 -1.98 -1.10
CA LYS A 52 -15.76 -1.21 -1.46
C LYS A 52 -15.42 0.25 -1.80
N ALA A 53 -14.45 0.87 -1.12
CA ALA A 53 -14.06 2.25 -1.39
C ALA A 53 -13.53 2.43 -2.82
N ILE A 54 -12.71 1.50 -3.33
CA ILE A 54 -12.20 1.58 -4.71
C ILE A 54 -13.32 1.40 -5.73
N VAL A 55 -14.28 0.51 -5.47
CA VAL A 55 -15.44 0.32 -6.36
C VAL A 55 -16.33 1.56 -6.38
N LEU A 56 -16.44 2.27 -5.24
CA LEU A 56 -17.11 3.57 -5.17
C LEU A 56 -16.34 4.66 -5.93
N GLU A 57 -15.01 4.70 -5.83
CA GLU A 57 -14.17 5.62 -6.61
C GLU A 57 -14.25 5.34 -8.12
N LEU A 58 -14.26 4.07 -8.52
CA LEU A 58 -14.57 3.66 -9.89
C LEU A 58 -15.93 4.21 -10.32
N GLY A 59 -16.96 4.05 -9.48
CA GLY A 59 -18.29 4.60 -9.75
C GLY A 59 -18.29 6.11 -9.98
N LYS A 60 -17.60 6.88 -9.13
CA LYS A 60 -17.47 8.33 -9.25
C LYS A 60 -16.78 8.73 -10.55
N HIS A 61 -15.62 8.16 -10.85
CA HIS A 61 -14.82 8.55 -12.01
C HIS A 61 -15.38 8.04 -13.35
N LEU A 62 -16.14 6.95 -13.32
CA LEU A 62 -16.88 6.44 -14.48
C LEU A 62 -18.25 7.12 -14.65
N LYS A 63 -18.64 8.02 -13.73
CA LYS A 63 -19.95 8.70 -13.71
C LYS A 63 -21.11 7.72 -13.75
N LEU A 64 -21.00 6.65 -12.97
CA LEU A 64 -22.06 5.64 -12.84
C LEU A 64 -23.24 6.21 -12.07
N ASP A 65 -24.45 5.80 -12.47
CA ASP A 65 -25.63 6.03 -11.64
C ASP A 65 -25.68 5.06 -10.44
N GLU A 66 -26.63 5.29 -9.53
CA GLU A 66 -26.77 4.50 -8.30
C GLU A 66 -27.00 3.00 -8.57
N GLN A 67 -27.73 2.65 -9.64
CA GLN A 67 -28.01 1.26 -9.98
C GLN A 67 -26.77 0.58 -10.57
N GLU A 68 -26.00 1.30 -11.38
CA GLU A 68 -24.75 0.85 -11.98
C GLU A 68 -23.66 0.66 -10.93
N THR A 69 -23.50 1.61 -10.00
CA THR A 69 -22.58 1.47 -8.86
C THR A 69 -22.97 0.27 -7.99
N ARG A 70 -24.27 0.09 -7.74
CA ARG A 70 -24.76 -1.06 -6.96
C ARG A 70 -24.46 -2.40 -7.64
N ARG A 71 -24.64 -2.50 -8.96
CA ARG A 71 -24.27 -3.71 -9.71
C ARG A 71 -22.77 -3.98 -9.66
N LEU A 72 -21.95 -2.94 -9.83
CA LEU A 72 -20.49 -3.07 -9.75
C LEU A 72 -20.05 -3.53 -8.34
N LEU A 73 -20.74 -3.06 -7.30
CA LEU A 73 -20.52 -3.48 -5.91
C LEU A 73 -20.97 -4.92 -5.66
N GLU A 74 -22.18 -5.30 -6.06
CA GLU A 74 -22.73 -6.65 -5.86
C GLU A 74 -21.81 -7.72 -6.45
N VAL A 75 -21.22 -7.45 -7.62
CA VAL A 75 -20.27 -8.36 -8.28
C VAL A 75 -18.85 -8.27 -7.68
N SER A 76 -18.49 -7.17 -7.00
CA SER A 76 -17.20 -7.04 -6.28
C SER A 76 -17.21 -7.65 -4.88
N LEU A 77 -18.38 -7.72 -4.23
CA LEU A 77 -18.54 -8.01 -2.80
C LEU A 77 -18.49 -9.51 -2.48
N THR A 78 -18.22 -10.36 -3.47
CA THR A 78 -17.97 -11.79 -3.26
C THR A 78 -16.51 -12.11 -2.93
N ALA A 79 -15.57 -11.16 -3.10
CA ALA A 79 -14.25 -11.24 -2.46
C ALA A 79 -14.32 -10.75 -1.01
N PRO A 80 -13.90 -11.55 -0.01
CA PRO A 80 -13.79 -11.05 1.36
C PRO A 80 -12.79 -9.89 1.40
N SER A 81 -13.24 -8.72 1.88
CA SER A 81 -12.32 -7.62 2.20
C SER A 81 -11.36 -8.09 3.28
N PRO A 82 -10.06 -7.76 3.22
CA PRO A 82 -9.14 -8.20 4.24
C PRO A 82 -9.47 -7.57 5.58
N ILE A 83 -9.05 -8.25 6.65
CA ILE A 83 -8.96 -7.63 7.96
C ILE A 83 -7.92 -6.51 7.85
N TRP A 84 -8.38 -5.26 7.91
CA TRP A 84 -7.55 -4.08 7.69
C TRP A 84 -7.15 -3.44 9.02
N GLY A 85 -5.87 -3.54 9.35
CA GLY A 85 -5.26 -2.95 10.53
C GLY A 85 -4.14 -1.97 10.20
N VAL A 86 -4.25 -1.24 9.09
CA VAL A 86 -3.35 -0.13 8.77
C VAL A 86 -4.00 1.16 9.27
N PRO A 87 -3.36 1.92 10.17
CA PRO A 87 -3.98 3.06 10.84
C PRO A 87 -3.94 4.35 10.01
N PHE A 88 -3.36 4.33 8.81
CA PHE A 88 -3.16 5.54 8.01
C PHE A 88 -4.01 5.52 6.74
N PRO A 89 -4.61 6.67 6.35
CA PRO A 89 -5.25 6.79 5.05
C PRO A 89 -4.21 6.70 3.93
N ARG A 90 -4.63 6.30 2.74
CA ARG A 90 -3.72 6.25 1.58
C ARG A 90 -3.20 7.64 1.26
N ASN A 91 -1.90 7.74 0.99
CA ASN A 91 -1.31 8.97 0.50
C ASN A 91 -1.70 9.20 -0.97
N LEU A 92 -2.67 10.08 -1.20
CA LEU A 92 -3.18 10.44 -2.53
C LEU A 92 -2.22 11.32 -3.35
N VAL A 93 -1.05 11.68 -2.83
CA VAL A 93 -0.01 12.41 -3.59
C VAL A 93 1.27 11.59 -3.73
N PHE A 94 1.24 10.30 -3.37
CA PHE A 94 2.38 9.41 -3.53
C PHE A 94 2.88 9.40 -4.99
N THR A 95 4.20 9.52 -5.17
CA THR A 95 4.86 9.70 -6.46
C THR A 95 6.21 8.96 -6.44
N GLY A 96 6.59 8.34 -7.56
CA GLY A 96 7.90 7.70 -7.72
C GLY A 96 7.97 6.28 -7.14
N HIS A 97 9.18 5.72 -7.18
CA HIS A 97 9.53 4.37 -6.71
C HIS A 97 8.79 3.23 -7.43
N GLU A 98 8.36 3.42 -8.68
CA GLU A 98 7.64 2.41 -9.45
C GLU A 98 8.40 1.07 -9.53
N ASP A 99 9.71 1.10 -9.81
CA ASP A 99 10.55 -0.09 -9.85
C ASP A 99 10.60 -0.80 -8.49
N THR A 100 10.74 -0.03 -7.41
CA THR A 100 10.78 -0.57 -6.04
C THR A 100 9.43 -1.19 -5.67
N LEU A 101 8.32 -0.56 -6.07
CA LEU A 101 6.97 -1.07 -5.86
C LEU A 101 6.74 -2.37 -6.62
N GLU A 102 7.20 -2.47 -7.86
CA GLU A 102 7.10 -3.71 -8.65
C GLU A 102 7.90 -4.85 -8.00
N LEU A 103 9.13 -4.57 -7.53
CA LEU A 103 9.94 -5.53 -6.80
C LEU A 103 9.26 -6.00 -5.50
N LEU A 104 8.71 -5.06 -4.74
CA LEU A 104 7.98 -5.36 -3.50
C LEU A 104 6.75 -6.23 -3.78
N GLN A 105 5.93 -5.88 -4.77
CA GLN A 105 4.79 -6.69 -5.17
C GLN A 105 5.22 -8.10 -5.57
N ARG A 106 6.29 -8.23 -6.35
CA ARG A 106 6.82 -9.54 -6.76
C ARG A 106 7.29 -10.38 -5.58
N PHE A 107 8.00 -9.78 -4.62
CA PHE A 107 8.56 -10.51 -3.49
C PHE A 107 7.52 -10.85 -2.43
N LEU A 108 6.53 -9.99 -2.24
CA LEU A 108 5.48 -10.15 -1.26
C LEU A 108 4.32 -11.00 -1.82
N SER A 109 4.13 -11.11 -3.14
CA SER A 109 2.96 -11.78 -3.73
C SER A 109 2.69 -13.18 -3.15
N PRO A 110 1.50 -13.42 -2.56
CA PRO A 110 1.10 -14.69 -1.93
C PRO A 110 1.22 -15.90 -2.86
N ALA A 111 0.97 -15.72 -4.16
CA ALA A 111 0.87 -16.79 -5.16
C ALA A 111 2.20 -17.49 -5.50
N ARG A 112 3.36 -16.91 -5.14
CA ARG A 112 4.65 -17.29 -5.74
C ARG A 112 5.62 -18.16 -4.91
N SER A 113 5.26 -18.70 -3.73
CA SER A 113 6.19 -19.62 -3.01
C SER A 113 5.54 -20.50 -1.95
N VAL A 114 6.06 -21.73 -1.85
CA VAL A 114 5.62 -22.83 -0.96
C VAL A 114 6.66 -23.12 0.15
N SER A 115 7.81 -22.42 0.22
CA SER A 115 8.95 -22.93 1.00
C SER A 115 9.67 -22.00 1.98
N LEU A 116 9.44 -20.68 2.01
CA LEU A 116 10.03 -19.77 3.03
C LEU A 116 9.12 -18.56 3.33
N PRO A 117 9.17 -17.97 4.54
CA PRO A 117 8.47 -16.73 4.86
C PRO A 117 8.96 -15.60 3.95
N LYS A 118 8.04 -14.80 3.43
CA LYS A 118 8.38 -13.65 2.58
C LYS A 118 8.76 -12.48 3.45
N LEU A 119 10.04 -12.37 3.79
CA LEU A 119 10.59 -11.28 4.59
C LEU A 119 11.32 -10.29 3.68
N VAL A 120 10.81 -9.06 3.59
CA VAL A 120 11.43 -7.96 2.84
C VAL A 120 11.70 -6.78 3.78
N SER A 121 12.89 -6.20 3.69
CA SER A 121 13.29 -5.03 4.46
C SER A 121 13.56 -3.84 3.56
N LEU A 122 12.92 -2.71 3.86
CA LEU A 122 13.19 -1.39 3.30
C LEU A 122 14.15 -0.65 4.22
N HIS A 123 15.32 -0.26 3.70
CA HIS A 123 16.29 0.53 4.44
C HIS A 123 16.74 1.75 3.62
N GLY A 124 17.32 2.75 4.27
CA GLY A 124 17.73 4.00 3.62
C GLY A 124 17.68 5.19 4.57
N LEU A 125 18.00 6.38 4.06
CA LEU A 125 18.15 7.60 4.85
C LEU A 125 16.85 8.07 5.53
N ALA A 126 17.00 8.90 6.56
CA ALA A 126 15.87 9.43 7.33
C ALA A 126 15.09 10.48 6.53
N GLY A 127 13.85 10.18 6.19
CA GLY A 127 13.00 11.06 5.37
C GLY A 127 12.87 10.63 3.91
N VAL A 128 13.55 9.55 3.50
CA VAL A 128 13.55 9.08 2.10
C VAL A 128 12.21 8.43 1.65
N GLY A 129 11.24 8.28 2.55
CA GLY A 129 9.90 7.79 2.19
C GLY A 129 9.64 6.30 2.43
N LYS A 130 10.50 5.56 3.15
CA LYS A 130 10.30 4.12 3.45
C LYS A 130 8.89 3.79 3.99
N THR A 131 8.42 4.57 4.97
CA THR A 131 7.09 4.40 5.57
C THR A 131 5.97 4.67 4.57
N GLN A 132 6.13 5.70 3.72
CA GLN A 132 5.18 6.01 2.64
C GLN A 132 5.12 4.88 1.61
N LEU A 133 6.28 4.30 1.28
CA LEU A 133 6.40 3.18 0.35
C LEU A 133 5.74 1.91 0.91
N ALA A 134 5.93 1.62 2.21
CA ALA A 134 5.28 0.50 2.88
C ALA A 134 3.75 0.67 2.94
N LEU A 135 3.28 1.88 3.22
CA LEU A 135 1.87 2.23 3.18
C LEU A 135 1.27 2.03 1.78
N GLU A 136 1.95 2.53 0.75
CA GLU A 136 1.50 2.38 -0.64
C GLU A 136 1.44 0.90 -1.05
N ILE A 137 2.39 0.06 -0.61
CA ILE A 137 2.31 -1.39 -0.82
C ILE A 137 1.11 -2.01 -0.12
N ALA A 138 0.80 -1.61 1.12
CA ALA A 138 -0.38 -2.08 1.83
C ALA A 138 -1.66 -1.88 1.00
N TYR A 139 -1.83 -0.67 0.45
CA TYR A 139 -2.97 -0.33 -0.40
C TYR A 139 -2.95 -1.03 -1.77
N ARG A 140 -1.79 -1.23 -2.37
CA ARG A 140 -1.68 -1.93 -3.67
C ARG A 140 -1.92 -3.43 -3.57
N CYS A 141 -1.55 -4.05 -2.45
CA CYS A 141 -1.65 -5.50 -2.26
C CYS A 141 -2.86 -5.96 -1.46
N VAL A 142 -3.76 -5.06 -1.07
CA VAL A 142 -4.93 -5.36 -0.21
C VAL A 142 -5.85 -6.47 -0.75
N LEU A 143 -5.79 -6.79 -2.04
CA LEU A 143 -6.52 -7.93 -2.65
C LEU A 143 -5.83 -9.27 -2.55
N GLU A 144 -4.51 -9.24 -2.45
CA GLU A 144 -3.71 -10.45 -2.45
C GLU A 144 -3.74 -11.09 -1.06
N TYR A 145 -3.98 -10.27 -0.03
CA TYR A 145 -3.98 -10.66 1.37
C TYR A 145 -5.41 -10.76 1.95
N ARG A 146 -5.59 -11.66 2.90
CA ARG A 146 -6.77 -11.82 3.78
C ARG A 146 -6.71 -10.92 5.01
N ALA A 147 -5.51 -10.48 5.38
CA ALA A 147 -5.31 -9.54 6.47
C ALA A 147 -4.06 -8.70 6.25
N ILE A 148 -4.11 -7.41 6.58
CA ILE A 148 -2.96 -6.52 6.54
C ILE A 148 -2.91 -5.75 7.84
N PHE A 149 -1.78 -5.86 8.54
CA PHE A 149 -1.57 -5.25 9.85
C PHE A 149 -0.34 -4.37 9.83
N TRP A 150 -0.39 -3.30 10.62
CA TRP A 150 0.71 -2.37 10.83
C TRP A 150 1.18 -2.44 12.29
N ILE A 151 2.48 -2.58 12.49
CA ILE A 151 3.15 -2.59 13.79
C ILE A 151 4.11 -1.41 13.83
N GLU A 152 3.91 -0.50 14.76
CA GLU A 152 4.88 0.55 15.06
C GLU A 152 6.01 -0.06 15.90
N ALA A 153 7.18 -0.22 15.29
CA ALA A 153 8.30 -1.00 15.83
C ALA A 153 9.46 -0.16 16.39
N GLU A 154 9.18 1.11 16.71
CA GLU A 154 10.16 2.05 17.28
C GLU A 154 10.54 1.68 18.72
N THR A 155 9.58 1.18 19.52
CA THR A 155 9.78 0.80 20.93
C THR A 155 8.95 -0.43 21.27
N ALA A 156 9.34 -1.17 22.31
CA ALA A 156 8.60 -2.34 22.77
C ALA A 156 7.16 -1.99 23.16
N GLU A 157 6.93 -0.83 23.78
CA GLU A 157 5.61 -0.34 24.18
C GLU A 157 4.70 -0.10 22.96
N ARG A 158 5.24 0.48 21.88
CA ARG A 158 4.49 0.69 20.63
C ARG A 158 4.19 -0.61 19.89
N VAL A 159 5.11 -1.57 19.93
CA VAL A 159 4.88 -2.92 19.40
C VAL A 159 3.71 -3.56 20.16
N LEU A 160 3.73 -3.52 21.50
CA LEU A 160 2.66 -4.06 22.32
C LEU A 160 1.31 -3.41 22.02
N SER A 161 1.25 -2.08 22.01
CA SER A 161 0.02 -1.34 21.67
C SER A 161 -0.51 -1.69 20.27
N SER A 162 0.39 -1.86 19.30
CA SER A 162 0.03 -2.30 17.95
C SER A 162 -0.54 -3.73 17.93
N LEU A 163 0.07 -4.65 18.68
CA LEU A 163 -0.39 -6.03 18.80
C LEU A 163 -1.73 -6.14 19.51
N GLU A 164 -1.98 -5.33 20.55
CA GLU A 164 -3.29 -5.23 21.19
C GLU A 164 -4.37 -4.82 20.19
N ARG A 165 -4.06 -3.84 19.32
CA ARG A 165 -4.98 -3.42 18.25
C ARG A 165 -5.21 -4.54 17.25
N VAL A 166 -4.18 -5.26 16.84
CA VAL A 166 -4.30 -6.44 15.97
C VAL A 166 -5.17 -7.53 16.62
N ALA A 167 -4.94 -7.84 17.89
CA ALA A 167 -5.72 -8.83 18.63
C ALA A 167 -7.21 -8.44 18.72
N ARG A 168 -7.52 -7.16 18.94
CA ARG A 168 -8.90 -6.65 18.89
C ARG A 168 -9.54 -6.81 17.50
N LEU A 169 -8.82 -6.48 16.43
CA LEU A 169 -9.29 -6.65 15.05
C LEU A 169 -9.55 -8.11 14.69
N LEU A 170 -8.75 -9.02 15.25
CA LEU A 170 -8.89 -10.46 15.09
C LEU A 170 -9.94 -11.09 16.01
N GLY A 171 -10.54 -10.31 16.93
CA GLY A 171 -11.49 -10.82 17.93
C GLY A 171 -10.87 -11.76 18.95
N LEU A 172 -9.56 -11.65 19.19
CA LEU A 172 -8.82 -12.51 20.12
C LEU A 172 -8.93 -12.03 21.58
N THR A 173 -9.26 -10.76 21.78
CA THR A 173 -9.49 -10.20 23.14
C THR A 173 -10.87 -10.60 23.65
N LYS A 174 -10.94 -11.37 24.74
CA LYS A 174 -12.17 -11.63 25.51
C LYS A 174 -12.18 -10.76 26.78
N ASP A 175 -13.38 -10.42 27.26
CA ASP A 175 -13.65 -9.53 28.39
C ASP A 175 -12.75 -9.78 29.62
N GLY A 176 -12.02 -8.74 30.06
CA GLY A 176 -11.20 -8.73 31.28
C GLY A 176 -9.76 -8.27 31.05
N VAL A 177 -9.04 -7.91 32.13
CA VAL A 177 -7.63 -7.47 32.11
C VAL A 177 -6.80 -8.50 31.36
N VAL A 178 -6.32 -8.13 30.17
CA VAL A 178 -5.59 -9.04 29.29
C VAL A 178 -4.10 -8.99 29.65
N ASP A 179 -3.53 -10.13 29.96
CA ASP A 179 -2.08 -10.29 30.11
C ASP A 179 -1.39 -10.01 28.76
N GLN A 180 -0.46 -9.05 28.74
CA GLN A 180 0.27 -8.63 27.53
C GLN A 180 0.97 -9.81 26.84
N GLN A 181 1.52 -10.74 27.61
CA GLN A 181 2.21 -11.90 27.06
C GLN A 181 1.23 -12.82 26.32
N ARG A 182 0.01 -12.97 26.85
CA ARG A 182 -1.05 -13.75 26.22
C ARG A 182 -1.50 -13.15 24.89
N ILE A 183 -1.58 -11.83 24.78
CA ILE A 183 -1.92 -11.14 23.52
C ILE A 183 -0.91 -11.47 22.42
N ILE A 184 0.38 -11.42 22.76
CA ILE A 184 1.46 -11.75 21.82
C ILE A 184 1.31 -13.20 21.35
N GLU A 185 1.09 -14.12 22.29
CA GLU A 185 0.93 -15.55 22.00
C GLU A 185 -0.29 -15.83 21.11
N ASP A 186 -1.43 -15.20 21.40
CA ASP A 186 -2.66 -15.34 20.62
C ASP A 186 -2.49 -14.80 19.18
N VAL A 187 -1.82 -13.65 19.02
CA VAL A 187 -1.53 -13.09 17.69
C VAL A 187 -0.53 -13.97 16.92
N ILE A 188 0.55 -14.42 17.56
CA ILE A 188 1.51 -15.36 16.94
C ILE A 188 0.81 -16.66 16.53
N HIS A 189 -0.06 -17.19 17.38
CA HIS A 189 -0.84 -18.38 17.08
C HIS A 189 -1.74 -18.16 15.86
N TRP A 190 -2.45 -17.02 15.80
CA TRP A 190 -3.27 -16.67 14.63
C TRP A 190 -2.43 -16.59 13.35
N LEU A 191 -1.29 -15.88 13.38
CA LEU A 191 -0.38 -15.76 12.24
C LEU A 191 0.19 -17.12 11.79
N SER A 192 0.37 -18.06 12.72
CA SER A 192 0.89 -19.40 12.41
C SER A 192 -0.15 -20.35 11.80
N THR A 193 -1.44 -20.10 12.05
CA THR A 193 -2.56 -20.95 11.60
C THR A 193 -3.30 -20.39 10.39
N HIS A 194 -3.00 -19.15 10.00
CA HIS A 194 -3.60 -18.47 8.85
C HIS A 194 -2.56 -18.16 7.78
N ASP A 195 -3.01 -18.08 6.54
CA ASP A 195 -2.20 -17.75 5.38
C ASP A 195 -2.55 -16.36 4.83
N LYS A 196 -1.76 -15.91 3.84
CA LYS A 196 -2.06 -14.70 3.07
C LYS A 196 -2.33 -13.49 3.96
N TRP A 197 -1.51 -13.27 4.98
CA TRP A 197 -1.47 -12.01 5.72
C TRP A 197 -0.19 -11.23 5.42
N LEU A 198 -0.25 -9.91 5.52
CA LEU A 198 0.91 -9.01 5.45
C LEU A 198 1.06 -8.28 6.78
N LEU A 199 2.21 -8.43 7.42
CA LEU A 199 2.56 -7.73 8.64
C LEU A 199 3.64 -6.69 8.33
N ILE A 200 3.28 -5.41 8.41
CA ILE A 200 4.18 -4.28 8.17
C ILE A 200 4.76 -3.85 9.51
N TRP A 201 6.07 -3.91 9.66
CA TRP A 201 6.79 -3.40 10.82
C TRP A 201 7.49 -2.10 10.44
N ASP A 202 6.97 -0.98 10.92
CA ASP A 202 7.50 0.33 10.58
C ASP A 202 8.44 0.86 11.66
N ASN A 203 9.57 1.42 11.23
CA ASN A 203 10.60 2.03 12.04
C ASN A 203 11.23 1.07 13.05
N ILE A 204 11.68 -0.10 12.60
CA ILE A 204 12.41 -1.06 13.43
C ILE A 204 13.78 -0.48 13.80
N GLU A 205 14.01 -0.35 15.11
CA GLU A 205 15.31 -0.01 15.69
C GLU A 205 15.99 -1.21 16.36
N ASP A 206 15.19 -2.14 16.92
CA ASP A 206 15.66 -3.34 17.60
C ASP A 206 15.20 -4.61 16.86
N LEU A 207 16.17 -5.35 16.32
CA LEU A 207 15.95 -6.59 15.58
C LEU A 207 15.62 -7.79 16.47
N ASP A 208 15.96 -7.74 17.76
CA ASP A 208 15.70 -8.86 18.67
C ASP A 208 14.20 -9.01 18.96
N LEU A 209 13.46 -7.89 18.95
CA LEU A 209 12.00 -7.89 19.01
C LEU A 209 11.37 -8.66 17.84
N LEU A 210 11.97 -8.56 16.66
CA LEU A 210 11.50 -9.24 15.45
C LEU A 210 11.70 -10.76 15.53
N GLN A 211 12.78 -11.25 16.16
CA GLN A 211 13.08 -12.69 16.19
C GLN A 211 11.97 -13.54 16.82
N ARG A 212 11.24 -13.00 17.81
CA ARG A 212 10.07 -13.65 18.42
C ARG A 212 8.93 -13.86 17.41
N PHE A 213 8.92 -13.03 16.38
CA PHE A 213 8.00 -13.05 15.26
C PHE A 213 8.72 -13.44 13.97
N LEU A 214 9.64 -14.40 13.97
CA LEU A 214 10.16 -14.97 12.72
C LEU A 214 10.13 -16.49 12.82
N SER A 215 9.10 -17.12 12.24
CA SER A 215 9.05 -18.58 12.07
C SER A 215 9.13 -18.95 10.60
N LEU A 216 9.97 -19.95 10.28
CA LEU A 216 10.13 -20.51 8.95
C LEU A 216 8.86 -21.21 8.42
N SER A 217 7.89 -21.48 9.29
CA SER A 217 6.65 -22.20 8.97
C SER A 217 5.51 -21.31 8.47
N TRP A 218 5.70 -19.99 8.47
CA TRP A 218 4.62 -19.06 8.18
C TRP A 218 4.29 -18.94 6.70
N GLN A 219 2.99 -18.82 6.43
CA GLN A 219 2.41 -18.67 5.08
C GLN A 219 2.01 -17.22 4.78
N GLY A 220 2.51 -16.27 5.57
CA GLY A 220 2.33 -14.83 5.40
C GLY A 220 3.59 -14.12 4.89
N ALA A 221 3.52 -12.79 4.88
CA ALA A 221 4.59 -11.91 4.45
C ALA A 221 4.85 -10.81 5.48
N PHE A 222 6.11 -10.38 5.52
CA PHE A 222 6.61 -9.29 6.35
C PHE A 222 7.22 -8.23 5.48
N LEU A 223 6.83 -6.98 5.74
CA LEU A 223 7.48 -5.81 5.19
C LEU A 223 8.02 -4.97 6.33
N LEU A 224 9.33 -4.83 6.38
CA LEU A 224 10.00 -4.09 7.44
C LEU A 224 10.47 -2.74 6.91
N THR A 225 10.45 -1.69 7.73
CA THR A 225 11.20 -0.46 7.46
C THR A 225 12.20 -0.21 8.59
N THR A 226 13.43 0.16 8.23
CA THR A 226 14.49 0.46 9.21
C THR A 226 15.48 1.48 8.66
N ARG A 227 16.26 2.11 9.53
CA ARG A 227 17.43 2.92 9.14
C ARG A 227 18.70 2.07 9.06
N GLN A 228 18.72 0.90 9.69
CA GLN A 228 19.89 0.03 9.77
C GLN A 228 20.08 -0.75 8.46
N GLN A 229 21.30 -0.71 7.94
CA GLN A 229 21.74 -1.62 6.89
C GLN A 229 22.06 -2.97 7.54
N GLY A 230 21.78 -4.10 6.86
CA GLY A 230 22.28 -5.41 7.30
C GLY A 230 21.26 -6.48 7.68
N LEU A 231 19.96 -6.28 7.46
CA LEU A 231 18.96 -7.35 7.56
C LEU A 231 19.07 -8.42 6.47
N SER A 232 20.08 -8.36 5.59
CA SER A 232 20.21 -9.18 4.38
C SER A 232 20.37 -10.69 4.64
N THR A 233 20.78 -11.10 5.83
CA THR A 233 20.90 -12.51 6.22
C THR A 233 19.56 -13.15 6.54
N LEU A 234 18.56 -12.36 6.96
CA LEU A 234 17.23 -12.82 7.31
C LEU A 234 16.19 -12.46 6.23
N ALA A 235 16.34 -11.27 5.64
CA ALA A 235 15.37 -10.64 4.75
C ALA A 235 15.98 -10.33 3.38
N ARG A 236 15.13 -10.28 2.34
CA ARG A 236 15.50 -9.58 1.11
C ARG A 236 15.55 -8.09 1.40
N SER A 237 16.74 -7.51 1.32
CA SER A 237 16.95 -6.09 1.63
C SER A 237 16.84 -5.25 0.36
N ILE A 238 16.07 -4.17 0.42
CA ILE A 238 15.90 -3.19 -0.66
C ILE A 238 16.25 -1.82 -0.10
N GLU A 239 17.22 -1.15 -0.73
CA GLU A 239 17.55 0.23 -0.44
C GLU A 239 16.52 1.15 -1.08
N VAL A 240 15.93 2.04 -0.29
CA VAL A 240 15.06 3.11 -0.77
C VAL A 240 15.93 4.32 -1.02
N LEU A 241 16.11 4.63 -2.30
CA LEU A 241 16.86 5.79 -2.76
C LEU A 241 16.00 7.06 -2.68
N PRO A 242 16.59 8.25 -2.66
CA PRO A 242 15.86 9.50 -2.82
C PRO A 242 15.03 9.55 -4.11
N LEU A 243 14.01 10.40 -4.13
CA LEU A 243 13.24 10.64 -5.35
C LEU A 243 14.13 11.27 -6.41
N GLU A 244 13.97 10.81 -7.65
CA GLU A 244 14.49 11.53 -8.81
C GLU A 244 13.84 12.91 -8.90
N GLU A 245 14.56 13.87 -9.48
CA GLU A 245 14.17 15.28 -9.54
C GLU A 245 12.75 15.47 -10.09
N GLU A 246 12.39 14.79 -11.18
CA GLU A 246 11.06 14.88 -11.77
C GLU A 246 9.97 14.40 -10.80
N ALA A 247 10.20 13.26 -10.12
CA ALA A 247 9.25 12.71 -9.15
C ALA A 247 9.13 13.60 -7.90
N ALA A 248 10.25 14.19 -7.46
CA ALA A 248 10.30 15.14 -6.37
C ALA A 248 9.52 16.42 -6.67
N LEU A 249 9.72 17.01 -7.86
CA LEU A 249 8.95 18.16 -8.33
C LEU A 249 7.46 17.84 -8.39
N LEU A 250 7.09 16.71 -8.98
CA LEU A 250 5.69 16.31 -9.10
C LEU A 250 5.02 16.09 -7.73
N LEU A 251 5.74 15.49 -6.76
CA LEU A 251 5.27 15.37 -5.37
C LEU A 251 5.01 16.75 -4.76
N LEU A 252 5.93 17.70 -4.92
CA LEU A 252 5.81 19.06 -4.39
C LEU A 252 4.60 19.78 -5.00
N LEU A 253 4.42 19.70 -6.32
CA LEU A 253 3.30 20.33 -7.02
C LEU A 253 1.96 19.74 -6.59
N ARG A 254 1.86 18.42 -6.46
CA ARG A 254 0.66 17.75 -5.95
C ARG A 254 0.35 18.19 -4.51
N ARG A 255 1.39 18.28 -3.67
CA ARG A 255 1.24 18.72 -2.27
C ARG A 255 0.81 20.19 -2.15
N ALA A 256 1.20 21.03 -3.09
CA ALA A 256 0.79 22.43 -3.20
C ALA A 256 -0.60 22.61 -3.83
N GLY A 257 -1.25 21.53 -4.30
CA GLY A 257 -2.52 21.60 -5.02
C GLY A 257 -2.40 22.18 -6.44
N MET A 258 -1.18 22.25 -6.98
CA MET A 258 -0.87 22.76 -8.32
C MET A 258 -0.86 21.67 -9.39
N ALA A 259 -0.93 20.41 -8.98
CA ALA A 259 -1.06 19.25 -9.86
C ALA A 259 -2.08 18.28 -9.30
N GLU A 260 -2.90 17.70 -10.18
CA GLU A 260 -3.78 16.61 -9.81
C GLU A 260 -2.96 15.32 -9.63
N HIS A 261 -3.51 14.35 -8.89
CA HIS A 261 -2.84 13.05 -8.74
C HIS A 261 -2.66 12.33 -10.08
N ALA A 262 -3.56 12.57 -11.05
CA ALA A 262 -3.47 12.05 -12.41
C ALA A 262 -2.49 12.82 -13.33
N SER A 263 -1.90 13.92 -12.86
CA SER A 263 -0.92 14.66 -13.64
C SER A 263 0.39 13.87 -13.74
N GLY A 264 0.91 13.73 -14.96
CA GLY A 264 2.24 13.17 -15.21
C GLY A 264 3.32 14.25 -15.24
N PRO A 265 4.55 13.89 -15.65
CA PRO A 265 5.67 14.83 -15.77
C PRO A 265 5.39 16.00 -16.72
N GLU A 266 4.40 15.89 -17.62
CA GLU A 266 4.01 16.96 -18.54
C GLU A 266 3.57 18.24 -17.82
N GLN A 267 3.08 18.12 -16.58
CA GLN A 267 2.72 19.26 -15.75
C GLN A 267 3.95 20.11 -15.37
N ILE A 268 5.11 19.48 -15.19
CA ILE A 268 6.37 20.14 -14.85
C ILE A 268 6.79 21.05 -16.00
N PHE A 269 6.78 20.53 -17.24
CA PHE A 269 7.10 21.31 -18.43
C PHE A 269 6.13 22.49 -18.63
N ARG A 270 4.83 22.28 -18.42
CA ARG A 270 3.85 23.37 -18.49
C ARG A 270 4.12 24.46 -17.45
N LEU A 271 4.49 24.08 -16.23
CA LEU A 271 4.83 25.03 -15.19
C LEU A 271 6.08 25.83 -15.56
N ALA A 272 7.11 25.16 -16.10
CA ALA A 272 8.33 25.82 -16.56
C ALA A 272 8.06 26.85 -17.67
N GLU A 273 7.12 26.58 -18.58
CA GLU A 273 6.73 27.50 -19.65
C GLU A 273 5.82 28.64 -19.18
N GLN A 274 4.83 28.33 -18.34
CA GLN A 274 3.76 29.27 -17.97
C GLN A 274 4.12 30.13 -16.77
N GLU A 275 4.85 29.57 -15.80
CA GLU A 275 5.24 30.23 -14.55
C GLU A 275 6.70 29.91 -14.17
N PRO A 276 7.68 30.44 -14.92
CA PRO A 276 9.10 30.12 -14.70
C PRO A 276 9.58 30.40 -13.27
N ALA A 277 9.09 31.48 -12.63
CA ALA A 277 9.44 31.81 -11.26
C ALA A 277 8.92 30.78 -10.24
N THR A 278 7.72 30.23 -10.45
CA THR A 278 7.15 29.16 -9.61
C THR A 278 7.93 27.86 -9.81
N TYR A 279 8.30 27.55 -11.04
CA TYR A 279 9.15 26.41 -11.38
C TYR A 279 10.53 26.49 -10.72
N ASP A 280 11.22 27.63 -10.84
CA ASP A 280 12.53 27.87 -10.22
C ASP A 280 12.47 27.74 -8.69
N ALA A 281 11.41 28.28 -8.06
CA ALA A 281 11.18 28.13 -6.63
C ALA A 281 10.92 26.67 -6.23
N ALA A 282 10.22 25.89 -7.06
CA ALA A 282 9.97 24.48 -6.81
C ALA A 282 11.28 23.67 -6.88
N ILE A 283 12.15 23.94 -7.86
CA ILE A 283 13.49 23.33 -7.93
C ILE A 283 14.30 23.65 -6.68
N GLN A 284 14.39 24.92 -6.30
CA GLN A 284 15.14 25.32 -5.10
C GLN A 284 14.64 24.64 -3.83
N LEU A 285 13.32 24.46 -3.70
CA LEU A 285 12.74 23.71 -2.58
C LEU A 285 13.09 22.23 -2.62
N VAL A 286 13.08 21.59 -3.80
CA VAL A 286 13.51 20.20 -3.96
C VAL A 286 14.98 20.04 -3.60
N GLU A 287 15.86 20.94 -4.07
CA GLU A 287 17.29 20.93 -3.73
C GLU A 287 17.53 21.16 -2.23
N LEU A 288 16.81 22.10 -1.61
CA LEU A 288 16.95 22.42 -0.20
C LEU A 288 16.45 21.28 0.72
N LEU A 289 15.35 20.63 0.33
CA LEU A 289 14.77 19.52 1.10
C LEU A 289 15.48 18.19 0.84
N GLY A 290 16.02 18.00 -0.37
CA GLY A 290 16.71 16.79 -0.81
C GLY A 290 15.97 15.52 -0.41
N ASP A 291 16.69 14.60 0.24
CA ASP A 291 16.19 13.30 0.70
C ASP A 291 15.10 13.39 1.78
N CYS A 292 14.82 14.58 2.29
CA CYS A 292 13.81 14.83 3.31
C CYS A 292 12.46 15.28 2.74
N LEU A 293 12.29 15.29 1.42
CA LEU A 293 11.06 15.79 0.78
C LEU A 293 9.79 15.10 1.29
N TRP A 294 9.85 13.81 1.59
CA TRP A 294 8.69 13.09 2.15
C TRP A 294 8.28 13.56 3.55
N ARG A 295 9.11 14.34 4.26
CA ARG A 295 8.71 14.96 5.53
C ARG A 295 7.58 15.99 5.36
N LEU A 296 7.34 16.47 4.14
CA LEU A 296 6.19 17.31 3.81
C LEU A 296 4.85 16.57 3.87
N ILE A 297 4.88 15.22 3.83
CA ILE A 297 3.71 14.36 3.92
C ILE A 297 3.71 13.68 5.29
N LYS A 298 2.99 14.28 6.24
CA LYS A 298 2.74 13.65 7.53
C LYS A 298 1.65 12.60 7.38
N LEU A 299 1.89 11.41 7.93
CA LEU A 299 0.85 10.41 8.10
C LEU A 299 0.13 10.71 9.41
N GLU A 300 -1.16 11.03 9.31
CA GLU A 300 -2.03 11.19 10.46
C GLU A 300 -2.88 9.92 10.60
N PRO A 301 -3.02 9.36 11.83
CA PRO A 301 -3.90 8.22 12.06
C PRO A 301 -5.35 8.54 11.66
N MET A 302 -6.07 7.51 11.20
CA MET A 302 -7.51 7.56 10.90
C MET A 302 -8.38 7.67 12.16
#